data_AF-A0A0B0PWI8-F1
#
_entry.id   AF-A0A0B0PWI8-F1
#
_cell.length_a   1.000
_cell.length_b   1.000
_cell.length_c   1.000
_cell.angle_alpha   90.00
_cell.angle_beta   90.00
_cell.angle_gamma   90.00
#
_symmetry.space_group_name_H-M   'P 1'
#
loop_
_entity.id
_entity.type
_entity.pdbx_description
1 polymer ?
#
loop_
_entity_poly.entity_id
_entity_poly.type
_entity_poly.pdbx_seq_one_letter_code
_entity_poly.pdbx_strand_id
1 'polypeptide(L)'
;MTSEAGEIMEKLKEKKAEYEAIASTDSSVNLENIDTRIITEVLGPERYGRVRFQGSGVTPTQYFGSGSKQYMPSGSQAQAEVHRLRDQIAQMQASTVEQIAEVQRKYEELQQQLRVEAAEREAAVTTKEVEVATMAVEQSRKYDELYLQLQQMMQMFQQSQKPPS
;
A
#
# COMPACT_ATOMS: atom_id res chain seq x y z
N MET A 1 15.12 22.21 4.71
CA MET A 1 13.86 21.43 4.66
C MET A 1 13.32 21.28 3.23
N THR A 2 14.11 21.51 2.17
CA THR A 2 13.64 21.47 0.76
C THR A 2 14.39 20.48 -0.14
N SER A 3 15.43 19.78 0.35
CA SER A 3 16.27 18.90 -0.49
C SER A 3 15.61 17.55 -0.79
N GLU A 4 14.80 17.04 0.14
CA GLU A 4 14.19 15.70 0.02
C GLU A 4 13.11 15.65 -1.07
N ALA A 5 12.31 16.71 -1.22
CA ALA A 5 11.32 16.82 -2.28
C ALA A 5 11.96 16.95 -3.69
N GLY A 6 13.15 17.57 -3.78
CA GLY A 6 13.90 17.66 -5.02
C GLY A 6 14.47 16.31 -5.46
N GLU A 7 15.03 15.55 -4.51
CA GLU A 7 15.59 14.22 -4.74
C GLU A 7 14.53 13.20 -5.20
N ILE A 8 13.31 13.28 -4.64
CA ILE A 8 12.19 12.43 -5.06
C ILE A 8 11.73 12.75 -6.48
N MET A 9 11.68 14.03 -6.86
CA MET A 9 11.27 14.45 -8.20
C MET A 9 12.27 14.00 -9.27
N GLU A 10 13.57 14.01 -8.95
CA GLU A 10 14.63 13.57 -9.84
C GLU A 10 14.57 12.06 -10.08
N LYS A 11 14.44 11.26 -9.01
CA LYS A 11 14.25 9.78 -9.11
C LYS A 11 13.01 9.39 -9.92
N LEU A 12 11.95 10.20 -9.87
CA LEU A 12 10.72 9.93 -10.61
C LEU A 12 10.86 10.23 -12.11
N LYS A 13 11.66 11.23 -12.49
CA LYS A 13 12.00 11.50 -13.90
C LYS A 13 12.90 10.40 -14.49
N GLU A 14 13.87 9.93 -13.72
CA GLU A 14 14.76 8.83 -14.13
C GLU A 14 13.98 7.54 -14.40
N LYS A 15 13.10 7.13 -13.47
CA LYS A 15 12.26 5.93 -13.66
C LYS A 15 11.28 6.04 -14.82
N LYS A 16 10.77 7.24 -15.12
CA LYS A 16 9.90 7.46 -16.29
C LYS A 16 10.67 7.23 -17.59
N ALA A 17 11.90 7.74 -17.67
CA ALA A 17 12.76 7.56 -18.85
C ALA A 17 13.15 6.09 -19.06
N GLU A 18 13.45 5.35 -17.98
CA GLU A 18 13.69 3.90 -18.06
C GLU A 18 12.48 3.16 -18.62
N TYR A 19 11.28 3.43 -18.10
CA TYR A 19 10.05 2.74 -18.54
C TYR A 19 9.68 3.01 -20.01
N GLU A 20 9.98 4.21 -20.51
CA GLU A 20 9.76 4.57 -21.91
C GLU A 20 10.79 3.91 -22.84
N ALA A 21 12.02 3.69 -22.37
CA ALA A 21 13.06 2.99 -23.11
C ALA A 21 12.79 1.48 -23.25
N ILE A 22 12.32 0.80 -22.20
CA ILE A 22 11.90 -0.61 -22.29
C ILE A 22 10.63 -0.79 -23.14
N ALA A 23 9.65 0.12 -23.05
CA ALA A 23 8.47 0.09 -23.91
C ALA A 23 8.82 0.30 -25.41
N SER A 24 9.82 1.14 -25.69
CA SER A 24 10.34 1.37 -27.05
C SER A 24 11.07 0.13 -27.60
N THR A 25 11.83 -0.57 -26.75
CA THR A 25 12.60 -1.78 -27.13
C THR A 25 11.68 -2.96 -27.49
N ASP A 26 10.57 -3.14 -26.77
CA ASP A 26 9.67 -4.30 -26.93
C ASP A 26 8.72 -4.19 -28.15
N SER A 27 8.58 -2.99 -28.73
CA SER A 27 7.68 -2.77 -29.88
C SER A 27 8.29 -3.04 -31.25
N SER A 28 9.58 -3.41 -31.32
CA SER A 28 10.28 -3.64 -32.61
C SER A 28 10.27 -5.10 -33.09
N VAL A 29 9.60 -6.00 -32.37
CA VAL A 29 9.37 -7.36 -32.87
C VAL A 29 8.27 -7.28 -33.93
N ASN A 30 8.69 -7.04 -35.17
CA ASN A 30 7.81 -7.13 -36.33
C ASN A 30 7.25 -8.58 -36.41
N LEU A 31 5.99 -8.80 -35.99
CA LEU A 31 5.36 -10.12 -35.90
C LEU A 31 5.42 -10.88 -37.24
N GLU A 32 5.37 -10.16 -38.36
CA GLU A 32 5.42 -10.73 -39.72
C GLU A 32 6.76 -11.43 -40.03
N ASN A 33 7.81 -11.12 -39.26
CA ASN A 33 9.16 -11.66 -39.47
C ASN A 33 9.51 -12.82 -38.52
N ILE A 34 8.68 -13.11 -37.52
CA ILE A 34 8.92 -14.24 -36.60
C ILE A 34 8.73 -15.57 -37.34
N ASP A 35 7.65 -15.71 -38.10
CA ASP A 35 7.38 -16.93 -38.87
C ASP A 35 8.50 -17.20 -39.88
N THR A 36 8.96 -16.15 -40.57
CA THR A 36 10.06 -16.22 -41.53
C THR A 36 11.38 -16.58 -40.85
N ARG A 37 11.65 -16.06 -39.65
CA ARG A 37 12.83 -16.40 -38.84
C ARG A 37 12.80 -17.86 -38.38
N ILE A 38 11.68 -18.33 -37.84
CA ILE A 38 11.52 -19.72 -37.37
C ILE A 38 11.69 -20.69 -38.54
N ILE A 39 11.08 -20.41 -39.68
CA ILE A 39 11.18 -21.26 -40.88
C ILE A 39 12.63 -21.32 -41.39
N THR A 40 13.35 -20.20 -41.44
CA THR A 40 14.74 -20.17 -41.90
C THR A 40 15.74 -20.74 -40.91
N GLU A 41 15.45 -20.71 -39.60
CA GLU A 41 16.29 -21.31 -38.55
C GLU A 41 16.14 -22.83 -38.51
N VAL A 42 14.95 -23.36 -38.81
CA VAL A 42 14.68 -24.82 -38.84
C VAL A 42 15.00 -25.45 -40.20
N LEU A 43 14.59 -24.81 -41.31
CA LEU A 43 14.70 -25.37 -42.67
C LEU A 43 15.89 -24.82 -43.46
N GLY A 44 16.57 -23.80 -42.92
CA GLY A 44 17.64 -23.06 -43.59
C GLY A 44 17.12 -21.91 -44.46
N PRO A 45 17.99 -20.94 -44.84
CA PRO A 45 17.61 -19.84 -45.71
C PRO A 45 17.08 -20.34 -47.05
N GLU A 46 16.00 -19.73 -47.56
CA GLU A 46 15.47 -20.03 -48.89
C GLU A 46 16.55 -19.80 -49.96
N ARG A 47 17.11 -20.89 -50.48
CA ARG A 47 18.05 -20.83 -51.60
C ARG A 47 17.27 -21.15 -52.87
N TYR A 48 16.98 -20.09 -53.63
CA TYR A 48 16.49 -20.19 -55.01
C TYR A 48 17.37 -21.18 -55.78
N GLY A 49 16.78 -22.30 -56.22
CA GLY A 49 17.45 -23.32 -57.04
C GLY A 49 17.45 -24.75 -56.49
N ARG A 50 16.88 -25.05 -55.32
CA ARG A 50 16.68 -26.45 -54.91
C ARG A 50 15.51 -27.06 -55.70
N VAL A 51 15.86 -28.02 -56.55
CA VAL A 51 14.97 -28.75 -57.46
C VAL A 51 13.75 -29.28 -56.71
N ARG A 52 12.55 -28.83 -57.11
CA ARG A 52 11.30 -29.55 -56.84
C ARG A 52 11.46 -30.91 -57.49
N PHE A 53 11.61 -31.95 -56.69
CA PHE A 53 11.75 -33.32 -57.18
C PHE A 53 10.66 -33.58 -58.22
N GLN A 54 11.06 -33.96 -59.44
CA GLN A 54 10.13 -34.44 -60.44
C GLN A 54 9.65 -35.82 -59.97
N GLY A 55 8.49 -35.85 -59.33
CA GLY A 55 7.87 -37.01 -58.72
C GLY A 55 6.57 -36.56 -58.06
N SER A 56 5.50 -37.33 -58.20
CA SER A 56 4.18 -36.96 -57.66
C SER A 56 4.22 -36.90 -56.13
N GLY A 57 4.43 -35.71 -55.58
CA GLY A 57 4.30 -35.41 -54.15
C GLY A 57 5.28 -36.11 -53.22
N VAL A 58 5.18 -35.77 -51.94
CA VAL A 58 5.79 -36.54 -50.84
C VAL A 58 5.14 -37.92 -50.82
N THR A 59 5.85 -38.95 -51.29
CA THR A 59 5.61 -40.31 -50.78
C THR A 59 5.86 -40.25 -49.27
N PRO A 60 4.84 -40.47 -48.42
CA PRO A 60 5.06 -40.55 -46.99
C PRO A 60 5.85 -41.84 -46.76
N THR A 61 7.17 -41.74 -46.64
CA THR A 61 7.98 -42.85 -46.14
C THR A 61 7.51 -43.12 -44.72
N GLN A 62 6.77 -44.22 -44.56
CA GLN A 62 6.42 -44.80 -43.26
C GLN A 62 7.70 -45.33 -42.60
N TYR A 63 8.52 -44.43 -42.06
CA TYR A 63 9.74 -44.78 -41.35
C TYR A 63 9.73 -44.33 -39.88
N PHE A 64 8.67 -43.68 -39.41
CA PHE A 64 8.47 -43.43 -37.99
C PHE A 64 7.19 -44.11 -37.50
N GLY A 65 7.37 -45.03 -36.54
CA GLY A 65 6.31 -45.82 -35.94
C GLY A 65 5.19 -44.97 -35.37
N SER A 66 4.02 -45.60 -35.28
CA SER A 66 2.71 -45.06 -34.89
C SER A 66 2.64 -44.56 -33.44
N GLY A 67 3.51 -43.63 -33.03
CA GLY A 67 3.59 -43.11 -31.66
C GLY A 67 3.13 -41.67 -31.45
N SER A 68 3.01 -40.84 -32.50
CA SER A 68 2.84 -39.39 -32.33
C SER A 68 1.45 -38.83 -32.64
N LYS A 69 0.39 -39.66 -32.62
CA LYS A 69 -0.99 -39.16 -32.77
C LYS A 69 -1.64 -38.64 -31.47
N GLN A 70 -0.87 -38.47 -30.40
CA GLN A 70 -1.40 -38.01 -29.11
C GLN A 70 -0.87 -36.62 -28.73
N TYR A 71 -0.87 -35.68 -29.68
CA TYR A 71 -0.80 -34.26 -29.35
C TYR A 71 -1.55 -33.41 -30.38
N MET A 72 -2.86 -33.57 -30.39
CA MET A 72 -3.76 -32.48 -30.75
C MET A 72 -4.76 -32.40 -29.60
N PRO A 73 -4.58 -31.50 -28.62
CA PRO A 73 -5.64 -31.27 -27.65
C PRO A 73 -6.86 -30.86 -28.47
N SER A 74 -7.97 -31.57 -28.27
CA SER A 74 -9.22 -31.22 -28.95
C SER A 74 -9.56 -29.78 -28.58
N GLY A 75 -10.10 -28.98 -29.52
CA GLY A 75 -10.36 -27.55 -29.27
C GLY A 75 -11.16 -27.28 -27.99
N SER A 76 -12.02 -28.24 -27.60
CA SER A 76 -12.75 -28.26 -26.33
C SER A 76 -11.86 -28.33 -25.07
N GLN A 77 -10.76 -29.08 -25.11
CA GLN A 77 -9.81 -29.20 -24.00
C GLN A 77 -9.05 -27.89 -23.78
N ALA A 78 -8.62 -27.22 -24.85
CA ALA A 78 -7.97 -25.92 -24.76
C ALA A 78 -8.92 -24.84 -24.21
N GLN A 79 -10.19 -24.88 -24.61
CA GLN A 79 -11.22 -23.96 -24.12
C GLN A 79 -11.55 -24.17 -22.64
N ALA A 80 -11.62 -25.42 -22.18
CA ALA A 80 -11.84 -25.74 -20.77
C ALA A 80 -10.70 -25.21 -19.87
N GLU A 81 -9.43 -25.35 -20.30
CA GLU A 81 -8.30 -24.85 -19.53
C GLU A 81 -8.26 -23.30 -19.50
N VAL A 82 -8.62 -22.63 -20.59
CA VAL A 82 -8.76 -21.17 -20.61
C VAL A 82 -9.83 -20.69 -19.63
N HIS A 83 -10.97 -21.38 -19.55
CA HIS A 83 -11.99 -21.07 -18.55
C HIS A 83 -11.49 -21.31 -17.13
N ARG A 84 -10.82 -22.44 -16.87
CA ARG A 84 -10.23 -22.74 -15.57
C ARG A 84 -9.24 -21.68 -15.12
N LEU A 85 -8.37 -21.21 -16.03
CA LEU A 85 -7.40 -20.15 -15.76
C LEU A 85 -8.09 -18.80 -15.51
N ARG A 86 -9.17 -18.48 -16.24
CA ARG A 86 -9.97 -17.26 -15.98
C ARG A 86 -10.57 -17.28 -14.59
N ASP A 87 -11.13 -18.42 -14.17
CA ASP A 87 -11.71 -18.57 -12.83
C ASP A 87 -10.64 -18.44 -11.74
N GLN A 88 -9.44 -19.01 -11.96
CA GLN A 88 -8.31 -18.83 -11.05
C GLN A 88 -7.86 -17.37 -10.94
N ILE A 89 -7.77 -16.66 -12.07
CA ILE A 89 -7.41 -15.23 -12.08
C ILE A 89 -8.48 -14.42 -11.35
N ALA A 90 -9.76 -14.70 -11.57
CA ALA A 90 -10.85 -14.01 -10.88
C ALA A 90 -10.81 -14.26 -9.37
N GLN A 91 -10.53 -15.50 -8.95
CA GLN A 91 -10.37 -15.85 -7.53
C GLN A 91 -9.17 -15.13 -6.90
N MET A 92 -8.02 -15.12 -7.59
CA MET A 92 -6.84 -14.39 -7.13
C MET A 92 -7.12 -12.90 -6.99
N GLN A 93 -7.76 -12.28 -7.99
CA GLN A 93 -8.15 -10.87 -7.95
C GLN A 93 -9.08 -10.56 -6.79
N ALA A 94 -10.10 -11.39 -6.57
CA ALA A 94 -11.02 -11.24 -5.43
C ALA A 94 -10.28 -11.29 -4.09
N SER A 95 -9.37 -12.26 -3.92
CA SER A 95 -8.57 -12.38 -2.69
C SER A 95 -7.63 -11.20 -2.46
N THR A 96 -7.06 -10.63 -3.53
CA THR A 96 -6.21 -9.44 -3.43
C THR A 96 -7.03 -8.21 -3.04
N VAL A 97 -8.21 -8.04 -3.63
CA VAL A 97 -9.11 -6.92 -3.28
C VAL A 97 -9.57 -7.03 -1.82
N GLU A 98 -9.89 -8.23 -1.35
CA GLU A 98 -10.27 -8.46 0.04
C GLU A 98 -9.14 -8.11 1.01
N GLN A 99 -7.90 -8.54 0.72
CA GLN A 99 -6.74 -8.18 1.53
C GLN A 99 -6.50 -6.67 1.57
N ILE A 100 -6.68 -5.95 0.45
CA ILE A 100 -6.57 -4.49 0.42
C ILE A 100 -7.64 -3.85 1.31
N ALA A 101 -8.88 -4.33 1.22
CA ALA A 101 -9.99 -3.82 2.03
C ALA A 101 -9.76 -4.08 3.54
N GLU A 102 -9.21 -5.23 3.92
CA GLU A 102 -8.84 -5.51 5.30
C GLU A 102 -7.77 -4.56 5.84
N VAL A 103 -6.72 -4.30 5.06
CA VAL A 103 -5.66 -3.37 5.45
C VAL A 103 -6.22 -1.95 5.60
N GLN A 104 -7.06 -1.50 4.67
CA GLN A 104 -7.73 -0.20 4.77
C GLN A 104 -8.62 -0.10 6.02
N ARG A 105 -9.39 -1.16 6.34
CA ARG A 105 -10.22 -1.21 7.55
C ARG A 105 -9.38 -1.10 8.82
N LYS A 106 -8.28 -1.85 8.91
CA LYS A 106 -7.36 -1.80 10.06
C LYS A 106 -6.74 -0.42 10.22
N TYR A 107 -6.41 0.25 9.13
CA TYR A 107 -5.86 1.61 9.17
C TYR A 107 -6.87 2.61 9.74
N GLU A 108 -8.11 2.56 9.26
CA GLU A 108 -9.19 3.44 9.75
C GLU A 108 -9.51 3.19 11.24
N GLU A 109 -9.55 1.92 11.65
CA GLU A 109 -9.76 1.54 13.05
C GLU A 109 -8.65 2.08 13.96
N LEU A 110 -7.38 1.97 13.54
CA LEU A 110 -6.25 2.48 14.30
C LEU A 110 -6.25 4.01 14.37
N GLN A 111 -6.68 4.68 13.30
CA GLN A 111 -6.87 6.13 13.29
C GLN A 111 -7.98 6.56 14.26
N GLN A 112 -9.07 5.79 14.37
CA GLN A 112 -10.14 6.05 15.33
C GLN A 112 -9.68 5.82 16.78
N GLN A 113 -8.97 4.72 17.05
CA GLN A 113 -8.43 4.44 18.39
C GLN A 113 -7.52 5.58 18.89
N LEU A 114 -6.63 6.08 18.04
CA LEU A 114 -5.76 7.21 18.38
C LEU A 114 -6.56 8.49 18.70
N ARG A 115 -7.64 8.76 17.97
CA ARG A 115 -8.51 9.92 18.25
C ARG A 115 -9.25 9.77 19.58
N VAL A 116 -9.75 8.57 19.86
CA VAL A 116 -10.44 8.27 21.13
C VAL A 116 -9.46 8.38 22.29
N GLU A 117 -8.27 7.75 22.19
CA GLU A 117 -7.25 7.80 23.24
C GLU A 117 -6.77 9.24 23.48
N ALA A 118 -6.59 10.03 22.43
CA ALA A 118 -6.23 11.45 22.56
C ALA A 118 -7.32 12.25 23.30
N ALA A 119 -8.59 12.05 22.97
CA ALA A 119 -9.71 12.71 23.63
C ALA A 119 -9.84 12.28 25.11
N GLU A 120 -9.63 11.00 25.41
CA GLU A 120 -9.62 10.49 26.78
C GLU A 120 -8.46 11.09 27.60
N ARG A 121 -7.27 11.19 27.02
CA ARG A 121 -6.12 11.83 27.69
C ARG A 121 -6.34 13.32 27.91
N GLU A 122 -6.92 14.03 26.94
CA GLU A 122 -7.28 15.43 27.10
C GLU A 122 -8.31 15.61 28.22
N ALA A 123 -9.37 14.81 28.23
CA ALA A 123 -10.35 14.80 29.30
C ALA A 123 -9.70 14.50 30.67
N ALA A 124 -8.80 13.52 30.76
CA ALA A 124 -8.09 13.19 31.99
C ALA A 124 -7.11 14.29 32.45
N VAL A 125 -6.55 15.06 31.52
CA VAL A 125 -5.70 16.23 31.86
C VAL A 125 -6.59 17.36 32.37
N THR A 126 -7.69 17.68 31.69
CA THR A 126 -8.60 18.76 32.14
C THR A 126 -9.21 18.47 33.51
N THR A 127 -9.59 17.21 33.81
CA THR A 127 -10.11 16.86 35.13
C THR A 127 -9.05 17.02 36.22
N LYS A 128 -7.79 16.59 35.96
CA LYS A 128 -6.68 16.78 36.89
C LYS A 128 -6.31 18.25 37.08
N GLU A 129 -6.30 19.05 36.02
CA GLU A 129 -6.02 20.49 36.12
C GLU A 129 -7.11 21.22 36.91
N VAL A 130 -8.38 20.87 36.68
CA VAL A 130 -9.50 21.40 37.45
C VAL A 130 -9.35 21.01 38.92
N GLU A 131 -9.04 19.75 39.22
CA GLU A 131 -8.83 19.28 40.60
C GLU A 131 -7.70 20.05 41.28
N VAL A 132 -6.54 20.16 40.64
CA VAL A 132 -5.39 20.93 41.14
C VAL A 132 -5.77 22.41 41.36
N ALA A 133 -6.51 23.02 40.44
CA ALA A 133 -6.98 24.40 40.58
C ALA A 133 -7.97 24.55 41.74
N THR A 134 -8.91 23.60 41.93
CA THR A 134 -9.84 23.64 43.06
C THR A 134 -9.12 23.51 44.40
N MET A 135 -8.13 22.61 44.50
CA MET A 135 -7.31 22.45 45.71
C MET A 135 -6.47 23.70 46.02
N ALA A 136 -5.91 24.34 44.98
CA ALA A 136 -5.16 25.60 45.13
C ALA A 136 -6.06 26.74 45.63
N VAL A 137 -7.27 26.88 45.06
CA VAL A 137 -8.27 27.88 45.49
C VAL A 137 -8.69 27.64 46.94
N GLU A 138 -8.92 26.40 47.35
CA GLU A 138 -9.24 26.08 48.75
C GLU A 138 -8.09 26.43 49.71
N GLN A 139 -6.84 26.15 49.33
CA GLN A 139 -5.69 26.55 50.16
C GLN A 139 -5.59 28.08 50.29
N SER A 140 -5.77 28.83 49.20
CA SER A 140 -5.75 30.29 49.27
C SER A 140 -6.84 30.83 50.20
N ARG A 141 -8.07 30.29 50.14
CA ARG A 141 -9.16 30.67 51.05
C ARG A 141 -8.80 30.44 52.52
N LYS A 142 -8.19 29.29 52.85
CA LYS A 142 -7.75 28.98 54.22
C LYS A 142 -6.69 29.97 54.72
N TYR A 143 -5.80 30.41 53.83
CA TYR A 143 -4.77 31.39 54.15
C TYR A 143 -5.37 32.80 54.39
N ASP A 144 -6.32 33.20 53.55
CA ASP A 144 -7.05 34.48 53.68
C ASP A 144 -7.84 34.55 55.00
N GLU A 145 -8.52 33.46 55.38
CA GLU A 145 -9.23 33.36 56.67
C GLU A 145 -8.28 33.51 57.86
N LEU A 146 -7.11 32.85 57.82
CA LEU A 146 -6.10 32.97 58.86
C LEU A 146 -5.58 34.41 59.00
N TYR A 147 -5.36 35.09 57.87
CA TYR A 147 -4.93 36.48 57.86
C TYR A 147 -5.97 37.39 58.52
N LEU A 148 -7.26 37.17 58.21
CA LEU A 148 -8.36 37.93 58.83
C LEU A 148 -8.45 37.70 60.34
N GLN A 149 -8.28 36.46 60.80
CA GLN A 149 -8.25 36.14 62.24
C GLN A 149 -7.09 36.86 62.95
N LEU A 150 -5.90 36.85 62.35
CA LEU A 150 -4.74 37.53 62.93
C LEU A 150 -4.97 39.04 63.03
N GLN A 151 -5.57 39.65 62.01
CA GLN A 151 -5.92 41.07 62.02
C GLN A 151 -6.92 41.41 63.14
N GLN A 152 -7.96 40.59 63.34
CA GLN A 152 -8.91 40.77 64.45
C GLN A 152 -8.22 40.68 65.81
N MET A 153 -7.32 39.71 65.99
CA MET A 153 -6.57 39.56 67.24
C MET A 153 -5.68 40.78 67.52
N MET A 154 -4.97 41.30 66.51
CA MET A 154 -4.19 42.54 66.62
C MET A 154 -5.06 43.73 67.03
N GLN A 155 -6.26 43.84 66.46
CA GLN A 155 -7.17 44.94 66.78
C GLN A 155 -7.65 44.86 68.23
N MET A 156 -8.04 43.67 68.71
CA MET A 156 -8.43 43.48 70.11
C MET A 156 -7.26 43.76 71.07
N PHE A 157 -6.05 43.29 70.73
CA PHE A 157 -4.86 43.57 71.54
C PHE A 157 -4.57 45.07 71.66
N GLN A 158 -4.67 45.82 70.56
CA GLN A 158 -4.51 47.27 70.59
C GLN A 158 -5.58 47.98 71.43
N GLN A 159 -6.81 47.47 71.43
CA GLN A 159 -7.88 48.00 72.27
C GLN A 159 -7.63 47.74 73.76
N SER A 160 -7.12 46.55 74.12
CA SER A 160 -6.75 46.23 75.51
C SER A 160 -5.56 47.02 76.05
N GLN A 161 -4.70 47.57 75.16
CA GLN A 161 -3.56 48.41 75.50
C GLN A 161 -3.91 49.90 75.61
N LYS A 162 -5.12 50.32 75.21
CA LYS A 162 -5.55 51.71 75.41
C LYS A 162 -5.87 51.93 76.89
N PRO A 163 -5.28 52.95 77.54
CA PRO A 163 -5.58 53.25 78.94
C PRO A 163 -7.06 53.64 79.06
N PRO A 164 -7.76 53.19 80.12
CA PRO A 164 -9.12 53.64 80.39
C PRO A 164 -9.10 55.15 80.66
N SER A 165 -10.00 55.86 79.97
CA SER A 165 -10.28 57.29 80.20
C SER A 165 -10.98 57.50 81.53
#